data_AF-A0A3D1DGI8-F1
#
_entry.id   AF-A0A3D1DGI8-F1
#
_cell.length_a   1.000
_cell.length_b   1.000
_cell.length_c   1.000
_cell.angle_alpha   90.00
_cell.angle_beta   90.00
_cell.angle_gamma   90.00
#
_symmetry.space_group_name_H-M   'P 1'
#
loop_
_entity.id
_entity.type
_entity.pdbx_description
1 polymer ?
#
loop_
_entity_poly.entity_id
_entity_poly.type
_entity_poly.pdbx_seq_one_letter_code
_entity_poly.pdbx_strand_id
1 'polypeptide(L)'
;MLNRREMMHGVAAGAGVALGAPLLPGRLMASPASNATPKRIIFFLQNQGFDPKTCIPEGMTGSGSLAKAKLPGPISALEPYKERMHIINGLHGMHASPTHSAFFGALGGYRGGDGVPPSAATIDYAVSKVLPQTLLPHLCIGM
;
A
#
# COMPACT_ATOMS: atom_id res chain seq x y z
N MET A 1 -26.35 38.65 -37.78
CA MET A 1 -25.99 37.31 -38.28
C MET A 1 -24.62 36.99 -37.71
N LEU A 2 -24.47 35.92 -36.92
CA LEU A 2 -23.17 35.52 -36.37
C LEU A 2 -22.28 35.00 -37.50
N ASN A 3 -21.07 35.53 -37.64
CA ASN A 3 -20.13 35.06 -38.67
C ASN A 3 -19.51 33.72 -38.25
N ARG A 4 -19.15 32.85 -39.20
CA ARG A 4 -18.53 31.52 -38.92
C ARG A 4 -17.32 31.64 -38.00
N ARG A 5 -16.55 32.74 -38.11
CA ARG A 5 -15.41 33.04 -37.25
C ARG A 5 -15.82 33.23 -35.79
N GLU A 6 -16.92 33.93 -35.52
CA GLU A 6 -17.45 34.16 -34.17
C GLU A 6 -17.99 32.86 -33.57
N MET A 7 -18.62 32.02 -34.39
CA MET A 7 -19.10 30.70 -33.97
C MET A 7 -17.93 29.77 -33.59
N MET A 8 -16.84 29.77 -34.35
CA MET A 8 -15.64 28.97 -34.03
C MET A 8 -14.91 29.49 -32.78
N HIS A 9 -14.84 30.81 -32.57
CA HIS A 9 -14.30 31.38 -31.33
C HIS A 9 -15.16 31.02 -30.11
N GLY A 10 -16.49 31.00 -30.23
CA GLY A 10 -17.40 30.60 -29.16
C GLY A 10 -17.25 29.13 -28.76
N VAL A 11 -17.08 28.22 -29.73
CA VAL A 11 -16.86 26.77 -29.46
C VAL A 11 -15.50 26.52 -28.81
N ALA A 12 -14.45 27.24 -29.21
CA ALA A 12 -13.12 27.13 -28.60
C ALA A 12 -13.10 27.61 -27.13
N ALA A 13 -13.85 28.67 -26.82
CA ALA A 13 -13.96 29.19 -25.45
C ALA A 13 -14.81 28.28 -24.53
N GLY A 14 -15.83 27.60 -25.07
CA GLY A 14 -16.69 26.67 -24.30
C GLY A 14 -16.09 25.27 -24.09
N ALA A 15 -15.37 24.73 -25.08
CA ALA A 15 -14.76 23.40 -25.00
C ALA A 15 -13.59 23.33 -24.01
N GLY A 16 -12.87 24.44 -23.79
CA GLY A 16 -11.77 24.50 -22.81
C GLY A 16 -12.22 24.36 -21.35
N VAL A 17 -13.43 24.82 -21.01
CA VAL A 17 -13.98 24.72 -19.65
C VAL A 17 -14.46 23.31 -19.34
N ALA A 18 -15.08 22.61 -20.30
CA ALA A 18 -15.56 21.25 -20.11
C ALA A 18 -14.43 20.19 -20.09
N LEU A 19 -13.33 20.42 -20.81
CA LEU A 19 -12.15 19.54 -20.82
C LEU A 19 -11.11 19.90 -19.74
N GLY A 20 -11.15 21.11 -19.18
CA GLY A 20 -10.30 21.54 -18.08
C GLY A 20 -10.85 21.22 -16.69
N ALA A 21 -12.18 21.11 -16.54
CA ALA A 21 -12.83 20.79 -15.28
C ALA A 21 -12.43 19.43 -14.65
N PRO A 22 -12.16 18.33 -15.39
CA PRO A 22 -11.68 17.09 -14.78
C PRO A 22 -10.16 17.12 -14.50
N LEU A 23 -9.42 18.12 -15.01
CA LEU A 23 -7.99 18.29 -14.76
C LEU A 23 -7.69 19.18 -13.55
N LEU A 24 -8.72 19.79 -12.95
CA LEU A 24 -8.63 20.23 -11.57
C LEU A 24 -8.93 19.00 -10.71
N PRO A 25 -7.92 18.37 -10.07
CA PRO A 25 -8.22 17.36 -9.08
C PRO A 25 -8.99 18.07 -7.98
N GLY A 26 -10.31 17.86 -7.93
CA GLY A 26 -11.25 18.43 -6.96
C GLY A 26 -11.01 17.99 -5.52
N ARG A 27 -9.80 17.54 -5.22
CA ARG A 27 -9.23 17.21 -3.91
C ARG A 27 -7.71 17.37 -4.02
N LEU A 28 -7.22 18.61 -4.10
CA LEU A 28 -5.89 18.90 -3.55
C LEU A 28 -5.98 18.60 -2.06
N MET A 29 -5.74 17.33 -1.71
CA MET A 29 -5.55 16.92 -0.34
C MET A 29 -4.27 17.60 0.12
N ALA A 30 -4.42 18.82 0.64
CA ALA A 30 -3.37 19.47 1.40
C ALA A 30 -2.96 18.47 2.46
N SER A 31 -1.67 18.06 2.43
CA SER A 31 -1.10 17.28 3.52
C SER A 31 -1.46 18.03 4.80
N PRO A 32 -2.03 17.36 5.82
CA PRO A 32 -2.31 18.03 7.08
C PRO A 32 -1.02 18.76 7.50
N ALA A 33 -1.15 19.98 8.00
CA ALA A 33 -0.07 20.84 8.50
C ALA A 33 0.58 20.27 9.78
N SER A 34 0.58 18.94 9.91
CA SER A 34 1.32 18.19 10.90
C SER A 34 2.76 18.09 10.41
N ASN A 35 3.69 18.61 11.21
CA ASN A 35 5.12 18.38 11.06
C ASN A 35 5.53 16.90 11.25
N ALA A 36 4.59 15.97 11.40
CA ALA A 36 4.88 14.54 11.49
C ALA A 36 4.98 13.92 10.09
N THR A 37 6.04 13.17 9.86
CA THR A 37 6.20 12.33 8.67
C THR A 37 5.16 11.20 8.68
N PRO A 38 4.43 10.97 7.58
CA PRO A 38 3.43 9.92 7.54
C PRO A 38 4.09 8.55 7.75
N LYS A 39 3.58 7.78 8.70
CA LYS A 39 3.99 6.38 8.90
C LYS A 39 3.55 5.58 7.68
N ARG A 40 4.46 4.74 7.17
CA ARG A 40 4.20 3.86 6.03
C ARG A 40 4.20 2.41 6.50
N ILE A 41 3.31 1.61 5.94
CA ILE A 41 3.26 0.17 6.14
C ILE A 41 3.68 -0.48 4.83
N ILE A 42 4.68 -1.35 4.90
CA ILE A 42 5.25 -2.05 3.75
C ILE A 42 5.00 -3.53 3.96
N PHE A 43 4.30 -4.15 3.00
CA PHE A 43 4.08 -5.59 2.98
C PHE A 43 5.14 -6.24 2.08
N PHE A 44 5.90 -7.18 2.63
CA PHE A 44 6.82 -8.00 1.87
C PHE A 44 6.08 -9.28 1.44
N LEU A 45 5.61 -9.32 0.20
CA LEU A 45 4.94 -10.48 -0.38
C LEU A 45 5.89 -11.19 -1.33
N GLN A 46 6.19 -12.46 -1.06
CA GLN A 46 7.03 -13.29 -1.91
C GLN A 46 6.27 -14.57 -2.23
N ASN A 47 6.12 -14.87 -3.53
CA ASN A 47 5.38 -16.05 -3.99
C ASN A 47 6.05 -17.38 -3.62
N GLN A 48 7.35 -17.39 -3.29
CA GLN A 48 8.06 -18.59 -2.85
C GLN A 48 9.29 -18.27 -1.99
N GLY A 49 9.55 -19.10 -0.99
CA GLY A 49 10.91 -19.28 -0.45
C GLY A 49 11.42 -18.20 0.51
N PHE A 50 10.55 -17.58 1.30
CA PHE A 50 10.96 -16.69 2.38
C PHE A 50 10.71 -17.36 3.74
N ASP A 51 11.77 -17.86 4.38
CA ASP A 51 11.66 -18.37 5.75
C ASP A 51 11.60 -17.17 6.72
N PRO A 52 10.47 -16.96 7.44
CA PRO A 52 10.32 -15.83 8.36
C PRO A 52 11.42 -15.76 9.43
N LYS A 53 12.03 -16.91 9.79
CA LYS A 53 13.13 -16.96 10.77
C LYS A 53 14.36 -16.19 10.29
N THR A 54 14.57 -16.08 8.98
CA THR A 54 15.71 -15.36 8.41
C THR A 54 15.61 -13.84 8.56
N CYS A 55 14.48 -13.32 9.04
CA CYS A 55 14.24 -11.90 9.31
C CYS A 55 14.10 -11.56 10.79
N ILE A 56 14.30 -12.54 11.67
CA ILE A 56 14.34 -12.30 13.12
C ILE A 56 15.80 -12.06 13.50
N PRO A 57 16.14 -10.92 14.13
CA PRO A 57 17.48 -10.71 14.64
C PRO A 57 17.90 -11.81 15.63
N GLU A 58 19.18 -12.13 15.65
CA GLU A 58 19.71 -13.17 16.53
C GLU A 58 19.43 -12.85 18.02
N GLY A 59 19.02 -13.86 18.79
CA GLY A 59 18.68 -13.71 20.21
C GLY A 59 17.30 -13.12 20.50
N MET A 60 16.55 -12.67 19.49
CA MET A 60 15.17 -12.20 19.66
C MET A 60 14.18 -13.37 19.61
N THR A 61 13.45 -13.60 20.69
CA THR A 61 12.39 -14.63 20.79
C THR A 61 10.99 -14.04 20.96
N GLY A 62 10.88 -12.71 21.09
CA GLY A 62 9.63 -11.99 21.27
C GLY A 62 9.77 -10.52 20.85
N SER A 63 8.70 -9.75 21.05
CA SER A 63 8.69 -8.33 20.72
C SER A 63 9.70 -7.55 21.57
N GLY A 64 10.49 -6.67 20.94
CA GLY A 64 11.51 -5.89 21.62
C GLY A 64 12.08 -4.76 20.75
N SER A 65 12.94 -3.94 21.34
CA SER A 65 13.61 -2.85 20.63
C SER A 65 14.69 -3.38 19.68
N LEU A 66 14.70 -2.89 18.44
CA LEU A 66 15.71 -3.22 17.43
C LEU A 66 17.03 -2.46 17.63
N ALA A 67 17.10 -1.47 18.52
CA ALA A 67 18.22 -0.53 18.58
C ALA A 67 19.60 -1.21 18.76
N LYS A 68 19.66 -2.25 19.59
CA LYS A 68 20.87 -3.03 19.87
C LYS A 68 21.00 -4.30 19.01
N ALA A 69 20.01 -4.58 18.16
CA ALA A 69 19.99 -5.76 17.32
C ALA A 69 20.66 -5.48 15.97
N LYS A 70 21.37 -6.44 15.41
CA LYS A 70 21.87 -6.37 14.01
C LYS A 70 20.84 -7.01 13.10
N LEU A 71 20.41 -6.33 12.04
CA LEU A 71 19.46 -6.93 11.11
C LEU A 71 20.13 -8.08 10.32
N PRO A 72 19.45 -9.22 10.15
CA PRO A 72 19.99 -10.35 9.40
C PRO A 72 20.12 -10.04 7.91
N GLY A 73 20.92 -10.84 7.19
CA GLY A 73 21.26 -10.64 5.79
C GLY A 73 20.11 -10.20 4.87
N PRO A 74 18.95 -10.89 4.86
CA PRO A 74 17.83 -10.57 3.98
C PRO A 74 17.24 -9.17 4.16
N ILE A 75 17.33 -8.59 5.36
CA ILE A 75 16.80 -7.25 5.69
C ILE A 75 17.90 -6.28 6.13
N SER A 76 19.16 -6.62 5.91
CA SER A 76 20.32 -5.79 6.27
C SER A 76 20.30 -4.41 5.61
N ALA A 77 19.70 -4.29 4.42
CA ALA A 77 19.50 -3.01 3.73
C ALA A 77 18.61 -2.02 4.53
N LEU A 78 17.83 -2.51 5.50
CA LEU A 78 16.97 -1.69 6.35
C LEU A 78 17.68 -1.15 7.60
N GLU A 79 18.95 -1.49 7.82
CA GLU A 79 19.73 -1.05 8.98
C GLU A 79 19.69 0.48 9.20
N PRO A 80 19.78 1.34 8.15
CA PRO A 80 19.67 2.80 8.32
C PRO A 80 18.33 3.30 8.87
N TYR A 81 17.29 2.47 8.82
CA TYR A 81 15.93 2.80 9.26
C TYR A 81 15.53 2.11 10.56
N LYS A 82 16.42 1.29 11.15
CA LYS A 82 16.13 0.41 12.29
C LYS A 82 15.52 1.12 13.50
N GLU A 83 16.00 2.33 13.82
CA GLU A 83 15.48 3.15 14.94
C GLU A 83 14.09 3.77 14.67
N ARG A 84 13.61 3.70 13.43
CA ARG A 84 12.33 4.28 13.00
C ARG A 84 11.38 3.22 12.41
N MET A 85 11.70 1.94 12.59
CA MET A 85 10.98 0.82 12.02
C MET A 85 10.54 -0.16 13.11
N HIS A 86 9.36 -0.74 12.92
CA HIS A 86 8.90 -1.89 13.69
C HIS A 86 8.72 -3.07 12.73
N ILE A 87 9.26 -4.23 13.11
CA ILE A 87 9.06 -5.48 12.38
C ILE A 87 8.00 -6.27 13.13
N ILE A 88 6.92 -6.63 12.45
CA ILE A 88 5.86 -7.48 12.99
C ILE A 88 6.03 -8.87 12.36
N ASN A 89 6.45 -9.83 13.17
CA ASN A 89 6.61 -11.23 12.79
C ASN A 89 5.35 -12.03 13.15
N GLY A 90 5.22 -13.24 12.61
CA GLY A 90 4.11 -14.16 12.92
C GLY A 90 2.88 -14.01 12.01
N LEU A 91 2.86 -13.00 11.13
CA LEU A 91 1.94 -12.93 10.00
C LEU A 91 2.38 -13.89 8.89
N HIS A 92 2.40 -15.19 9.19
CA HIS A 92 2.89 -16.19 8.26
C HIS A 92 1.79 -16.74 7.36
N GLY A 93 2.17 -17.07 6.12
CA GLY A 93 1.30 -17.56 5.07
C GLY A 93 0.85 -19.02 5.20
N MET A 94 0.66 -19.56 6.41
CA MET A 94 0.28 -20.98 6.59
C MET A 94 -0.99 -21.37 5.82
N HIS A 95 -1.90 -20.41 5.68
CA HIS A 95 -3.13 -20.54 4.91
C HIS A 95 -2.89 -20.74 3.41
N ALA A 96 -1.67 -20.51 2.91
CA ALA A 96 -1.29 -20.74 1.51
C ALA A 96 -1.01 -22.23 1.19
N SER A 97 -0.81 -23.08 2.20
CA SER A 97 -0.59 -24.52 2.04
C SER A 97 -1.84 -25.26 1.50
N PRO A 98 -1.72 -26.33 0.69
CA PRO A 98 -0.48 -26.96 0.19
C PRO A 98 0.06 -26.34 -1.11
N THR A 99 -0.63 -25.35 -1.65
CA THR A 99 -0.27 -24.68 -2.91
C THR A 99 0.83 -23.64 -2.71
N HIS A 100 1.38 -23.15 -3.82
CA HIS A 100 2.45 -22.14 -3.81
C HIS A 100 1.94 -20.69 -3.82
N SER A 101 0.65 -20.48 -4.09
CA SER A 101 0.07 -19.15 -4.20
C SER A 101 -1.28 -19.10 -3.49
N ALA A 102 -1.46 -18.13 -2.59
CA ALA A 102 -2.76 -17.82 -2.00
C ALA A 102 -3.57 -16.79 -2.81
N PHE A 103 -3.03 -16.29 -3.94
CA PHE A 103 -3.66 -15.26 -4.78
C PHE A 103 -4.13 -14.07 -3.92
N PHE A 104 -5.40 -13.69 -4.01
CA PHE A 104 -6.02 -12.66 -3.18
C PHE A 104 -5.92 -12.98 -1.67
N GLY A 105 -5.98 -14.25 -1.30
CA GLY A 105 -5.91 -14.71 0.09
C GLY A 105 -4.57 -14.42 0.78
N ALA A 106 -3.51 -14.08 0.04
CA ALA A 106 -2.18 -13.82 0.60
C ALA A 106 -2.15 -12.66 1.61
N LEU A 107 -2.88 -11.57 1.31
CA LEU A 107 -3.08 -10.47 2.25
C LEU A 107 -4.38 -10.60 3.05
N GLY A 108 -5.23 -11.58 2.72
CA GLY A 108 -6.49 -11.87 3.40
C GLY A 108 -6.35 -12.77 4.63
N GLY A 109 -5.28 -13.54 4.75
CA GLY A 109 -5.10 -14.49 5.86
C GLY A 109 -6.01 -15.72 5.77
N TYR A 110 -6.53 -16.03 4.59
CA TYR A 110 -7.40 -17.17 4.32
C TYR A 110 -6.97 -17.92 3.07
N ARG A 111 -7.46 -19.16 2.90
CA ARG A 111 -7.15 -20.00 1.74
C ARG A 111 -7.66 -19.34 0.45
N GLY A 112 -6.76 -19.09 -0.50
CA GLY A 112 -7.12 -18.72 -1.87
C GLY A 112 -6.77 -19.81 -2.87
N GLY A 113 -6.92 -19.51 -4.16
CA GLY A 113 -6.65 -20.44 -5.26
C GLY A 113 -7.18 -19.90 -6.58
N ASP A 114 -6.78 -20.53 -7.69
CA ASP A 114 -7.35 -20.22 -9.01
C ASP A 114 -8.87 -20.43 -9.00
N GLY A 115 -9.61 -19.40 -9.40
CA GLY A 115 -11.08 -19.42 -9.41
C GLY A 115 -11.74 -19.39 -8.01
N VAL A 116 -10.96 -19.28 -6.93
CA VAL A 116 -11.51 -19.17 -5.57
C VAL A 116 -11.85 -17.69 -5.28
N PRO A 117 -13.12 -17.36 -4.99
CA PRO A 117 -13.49 -15.99 -4.70
C PRO A 117 -12.90 -15.51 -3.37
N PRO A 118 -12.65 -14.19 -3.23
CA PRO A 118 -12.32 -13.58 -1.94
C PRO A 118 -13.34 -13.93 -0.85
N SER A 119 -12.85 -14.30 0.33
CA SER A 119 -13.71 -14.67 1.48
C SER A 119 -13.81 -13.56 2.54
N ALA A 120 -12.87 -12.62 2.57
CA ALA A 120 -12.84 -11.53 3.54
C ALA A 120 -11.98 -10.36 3.05
N ALA A 121 -11.96 -9.28 3.83
CA ALA A 121 -11.10 -8.13 3.62
C ALA A 121 -9.61 -8.49 3.79
N THR A 122 -8.73 -7.78 3.07
CA THR A 122 -7.28 -7.92 3.21
C THR A 122 -6.71 -6.95 4.23
N ILE A 123 -5.53 -7.25 4.77
CA ILE A 123 -4.86 -6.43 5.78
C ILE A 123 -4.51 -5.03 5.24
N ASP A 124 -4.10 -4.90 3.99
CA ASP A 124 -3.83 -3.60 3.35
C ASP A 124 -5.10 -2.75 3.27
N TYR A 125 -6.24 -3.36 2.93
CA TYR A 125 -7.52 -2.68 2.95
C TYR A 125 -7.94 -2.28 4.36
N ALA A 126 -7.90 -3.20 5.33
CA ALA A 126 -8.30 -2.92 6.71
C ALA A 126 -7.45 -1.79 7.33
N VAL A 127 -6.14 -1.82 7.09
CA VAL A 127 -5.19 -0.78 7.52
C VAL A 127 -5.48 0.55 6.82
N SER A 128 -5.83 0.54 5.54
CA SER A 128 -6.12 1.79 4.81
C SER A 128 -7.28 2.59 5.39
N LYS A 129 -8.23 1.95 6.07
CA LYS A 129 -9.38 2.61 6.70
C LYS A 129 -9.02 3.43 7.91
N VAL A 130 -7.90 3.09 8.57
CA VAL A 130 -7.45 3.77 9.79
C VAL A 130 -6.30 4.74 9.53
N LEU A 131 -5.62 4.61 8.38
CA LEU A 131 -4.54 5.53 8.00
C LEU A 131 -5.09 6.85 7.44
N PRO A 132 -4.41 7.98 7.70
CA PRO A 132 -4.75 9.24 7.07
C PRO A 132 -4.66 9.13 5.54
N GLN A 133 -5.60 9.75 4.83
CA GLN A 133 -5.54 9.80 3.36
C GLN A 133 -4.26 10.51 2.90
N THR A 134 -3.47 9.84 2.06
CA THR A 134 -2.29 10.40 1.41
C THR A 134 -2.63 10.92 0.00
N LEU A 135 -1.78 11.78 -0.56
CA LEU A 135 -1.91 12.31 -1.94
C LEU A 135 -2.09 11.21 -2.99
N LEU A 136 -1.33 10.12 -2.83
CA LEU A 136 -1.60 8.86 -3.53
C LEU A 136 -2.48 8.03 -2.61
N PRO A 137 -3.73 7.72 -2.99
CA PRO A 137 -4.55 6.83 -2.17
C PRO A 137 -3.81 5.51 -1.96
N HIS A 138 -3.95 4.92 -0.76
CA HIS A 138 -3.49 3.56 -0.55
C HIS A 138 -4.11 2.68 -1.63
N LEU A 139 -3.28 1.87 -2.29
CA LEU A 139 -3.75 0.91 -3.29
C LEU A 139 -4.46 -0.22 -2.53
N CYS A 140 -5.75 -0.03 -2.27
CA CYS A 140 -6.59 -0.96 -1.52
C CYS A 140 -7.25 -1.91 -2.52
N ILE A 141 -6.54 -2.98 -2.87
CA ILE A 141 -7.03 -3.93 -3.88
C ILE A 141 -8.00 -4.94 -3.24
N GLY A 142 -7.95 -5.11 -1.92
CA GLY A 142 -8.94 -5.92 -1.18
C GLY A 142 -10.16 -5.12 -0.75
N MET A 143 -11.32 -5.79 -0.64
CA MET A 143 -12.64 -5.21 -0.29
C MET A 143 -12.85 -4.99 1.20
#